data_AF-A0A2V2GMZ4-F1
#
_entry.id   AF-A0A2V2GMZ4-F1
#
_cell.length_a   1.000
_cell.length_b   1.000
_cell.length_c   1.000
_cell.angle_alpha   90.00
_cell.angle_beta   90.00
_cell.angle_gamma   90.00
#
_symmetry.space_group_name_H-M   'P 1'
#
loop_
_entity.id
_entity.type
_entity.pdbx_description
1 polymer ?
#
loop_
_entity_poly.entity_id
_entity_poly.type
_entity_poly.pdbx_seq_one_letter_code
_entity_poly.pdbx_strand_id
1 'polypeptide(L)' 'MRCKQVNRQDVKKIITEYLKPIFGFALKRCKSIHDAEDLSQGIAIRAFRALLVKDDVVDMGKFIWTVAHNTLSNY' A
#
# COMPACT_ATOMS: atom_id res chain seq x y z
N MET A 1 12.05 15.06 -19.97
CA MET A 1 10.69 14.71 -19.55
C MET A 1 10.60 14.92 -18.04
N ARG A 2 9.67 15.73 -17.55
CA ARG A 2 9.51 16.00 -16.11
C ARG A 2 8.37 15.09 -15.64
N CYS A 3 8.70 13.91 -15.10
CA CYS A 3 7.70 13.04 -14.49
C CYS A 3 7.01 13.84 -13.37
N LYS A 4 5.67 13.89 -13.41
CA LYS A 4 4.87 14.62 -12.43
C LYS A 4 5.04 13.92 -11.08
N GLN A 5 5.68 14.60 -10.14
CA GLN A 5 5.68 14.19 -8.74
C GLN A 5 4.22 14.00 -8.29
N VAL A 6 3.87 12.80 -7.82
CA VAL A 6 2.50 12.52 -7.37
C VAL A 6 2.25 13.37 -6.13
N ASN A 7 1.26 14.26 -6.21
CA ASN A 7 0.98 15.16 -5.09
C ASN A 7 0.52 14.34 -3.87
N ARG A 8 0.91 14.76 -2.67
CA ARG A 8 0.59 14.09 -1.42
C ARG A 8 -0.91 13.82 -1.24
N GLN A 9 -1.78 14.71 -1.75
CA GLN A 9 -3.23 14.49 -1.73
C GLN A 9 -3.66 13.33 -2.62
N ASP A 10 -3.06 13.18 -3.80
CA ASP A 10 -3.38 12.08 -4.71
C ASP A 10 -2.92 10.75 -4.13
N VAL A 11 -1.71 10.71 -3.52
CA VAL A 11 -1.24 9.54 -2.78
C VAL A 11 -2.19 9.18 -1.63
N LYS A 12 -2.68 10.17 -0.88
CA LYS A 12 -3.68 9.93 0.18
C LYS A 12 -4.97 9.33 -0.37
N LYS A 13 -5.50 9.85 -1.48
CA LYS A 13 -6.71 9.32 -2.12
C LYS A 13 -6.51 7.87 -2.56
N ILE A 14 -5.43 7.61 -3.29
CA ILE A 14 -5.08 6.26 -3.76
C ILE A 14 -4.97 5.29 -2.56
N ILE A 15 -4.21 5.62 -1.52
CA ILE A 15 -4.08 4.73 -0.36
C ILE A 15 -5.42 4.49 0.32
N THR A 16 -6.26 5.53 0.46
CA THR A 16 -7.59 5.43 1.06
C THR A 16 -8.50 4.46 0.28
N GLU A 17 -8.47 4.51 -1.05
CA GLU A 17 -9.20 3.58 -1.93
C GLU A 17 -8.76 2.12 -1.74
N TYR A 18 -7.47 1.92 -1.41
CA TYR A 18 -6.89 0.60 -1.21
C TYR A 18 -7.00 0.06 0.23
N LEU A 19 -7.43 0.85 1.22
CA LEU A 19 -7.50 0.39 2.62
C LEU A 19 -8.36 -0.87 2.77
N LYS A 20 -9.58 -0.86 2.22
CA LYS A 20 -10.48 -2.02 2.30
C LYS A 20 -9.94 -3.24 1.54
N PRO A 21 -9.45 -3.12 0.29
CA PRO A 21 -8.75 -4.21 -0.40
C PRO A 21 -7.54 -4.78 0.36
N ILE A 22 -6.68 -3.92 0.92
CA ILE A 22 -5.49 -4.33 1.68
C ILE A 22 -5.91 -5.07 2.95
N PHE A 23 -6.90 -4.57 3.67
CA PHE A 23 -7.43 -5.27 4.84
C PHE A 23 -8.04 -6.62 4.47
N GLY A 24 -8.81 -6.70 3.37
CA GLY A 24 -9.32 -7.96 2.85
C GLY A 24 -8.24 -8.94 2.42
N PHE A 25 -7.09 -8.46 1.94
CA PHE A 25 -5.91 -9.28 1.67
C PHE A 25 -5.29 -9.81 2.97
N ALA A 26 -5.14 -8.96 3.99
CA ALA A 26 -4.58 -9.35 5.29
C ALA A 26 -5.47 -10.38 6.02
N LEU A 27 -6.80 -10.20 5.99
CA LEU A 27 -7.77 -11.13 6.57
C LEU A 27 -7.65 -12.57 6.03
N LYS A 28 -7.24 -12.73 4.77
CA LYS A 28 -7.04 -14.06 4.16
C LYS A 28 -5.74 -14.74 4.56
N ARG A 29 -4.81 -14.02 5.21
CA ARG A 29 -3.45 -14.48 5.52
C ARG A 29 -3.15 -14.54 7.02
N CYS A 30 -3.88 -13.78 7.81
CA CYS A 30 -3.72 -13.70 9.26
C CYS A 30 -4.70 -14.63 10.00
N LYS A 31 -4.32 -15.08 11.19
CA LYS A 31 -5.15 -15.96 12.04
C LYS A 31 -6.12 -15.18 12.94
N SER A 32 -5.82 -13.91 13.20
CA SER A 32 -6.65 -13.01 14.00
C SER A 32 -6.95 -11.71 13.26
N ILE A 33 -8.03 -11.03 13.67
CA ILE A 33 -8.36 -9.69 13.17
C ILE A 33 -7.25 -8.70 13.53
N HIS A 34 -6.65 -8.83 14.72
CA HIS A 34 -5.59 -7.94 15.19
C HIS A 34 -4.35 -8.04 14.30
N ASP A 35 -3.93 -9.25 13.95
CA ASP A 35 -2.82 -9.48 13.01
C ASP A 35 -3.16 -8.92 11.62
N ALA A 36 -4.41 -9.08 11.17
CA ALA A 36 -4.86 -8.55 9.89
C ALA A 36 -4.83 -7.01 9.88
N GLU A 37 -5.26 -6.38 10.97
CA GLU A 37 -5.20 -4.93 11.15
C GLU A 37 -3.74 -4.45 11.12
N ASP A 38 -2.85 -5.06 11.91
CA ASP A 38 -1.45 -4.67 11.99
C ASP A 38 -0.75 -4.81 10.62
N LEU A 39 -0.91 -5.96 9.96
CA LEU A 39 -0.37 -6.17 8.62
C LEU A 39 -0.94 -5.16 7.61
N SER A 40 -2.24 -4.91 7.63
CA SER A 40 -2.87 -3.98 6.68
C SER A 40 -2.37 -2.54 6.85
N GLN A 41 -2.17 -2.10 8.09
CA GLN A 41 -1.61 -0.79 8.41
C GLN A 41 -0.13 -0.71 7.99
N GLY A 42 0.64 -1.76 8.24
CA GLY A 42 2.03 -1.89 7.80
C GLY A 42 2.18 -1.74 6.28
N ILE A 43 1.30 -2.41 5.52
CA ILE A 43 1.25 -2.30 4.05
C ILE A 43 0.91 -0.87 3.63
N ALA A 44 -0.14 -0.28 4.20
CA ALA A 44 -0.59 1.06 3.83
C ALA A 44 0.48 2.14 4.11
N ILE A 45 1.16 2.08 5.26
CA ILE A 45 2.22 3.02 5.63
C ILE A 45 3.41 2.92 4.66
N ARG A 46 3.85 1.68 4.35
CA ARG A 46 4.96 1.44 3.42
C ARG A 46 4.61 1.92 2.00
N ALA A 47 3.41 1.63 1.53
CA ALA A 47 2.95 2.06 0.22
C ALA A 47 2.85 3.59 0.15
N PHE A 48 2.26 4.23 1.16
CA PHE A 48 2.16 5.69 1.25
C PHE A 48 3.53 6.36 1.21
N ARG A 49 4.48 5.92 2.04
CA ARG A 49 5.84 6.47 2.07
C ARG A 49 6.56 6.30 0.73
N ALA A 50 6.45 5.12 0.12
CA ALA A 50 7.12 4.85 -1.13
C ALA A 50 6.54 5.66 -2.31
N LEU A 51 5.21 5.86 -2.35
CA LEU A 51 4.54 6.68 -3.36
C LEU A 51 4.83 8.18 -3.23
N LEU A 52 5.21 8.66 -2.03
CA LEU A 52 5.65 10.06 -1.87
C LEU A 52 7.05 10.33 -2.40
N VAL A 53 7.88 9.29 -2.56
CA VAL A 53 9.29 9.42 -2.94
C VAL A 53 9.51 8.96 -4.40
N LYS A 54 8.70 8.03 -4.90
CA LYS A 54 8.84 7.53 -6.27
C LYS A 54 8.04 8.35 -7.27
N ASP A 55 8.74 8.90 -8.25
CA ASP A 55 8.16 9.67 -9.36
C ASP A 55 7.91 8.83 -10.64
N ASP A 56 8.30 7.55 -10.63
CA ASP A 56 8.33 6.66 -11.80
C ASP A 56 7.33 5.50 -11.74
N VAL A 57 6.38 5.55 -10.80
CA VAL A 57 5.36 4.50 -10.70
C VAL A 57 4.33 4.66 -11.83
N VAL A 58 4.43 3.79 -12.84
CA VAL A 58 3.52 3.77 -13.99
C VAL A 58 2.16 3.13 -13.65
N ASP A 59 2.16 2.12 -12.79
CA ASP A 59 0.96 1.40 -12.34
C ASP A 59 0.90 1.35 -10.81
N MET A 60 0.04 2.20 -10.24
CA MET A 60 -0.13 2.33 -8.79
C MET A 60 -0.70 1.06 -8.16
N GLY A 61 -1.61 0.36 -8.84
CA GLY A 61 -2.24 -0.84 -8.30
C GLY A 61 -1.24 -1.99 -8.20
N LYS A 62 -0.49 -2.24 -9.28
CA LYS A 62 0.59 -3.23 -9.28
C LYS A 62 1.66 -2.89 -8.23
N PHE A 63 1.99 -1.61 -8.08
CA PHE A 63 2.93 -1.16 -7.06
C PHE A 63 2.44 -1.46 -5.64
N ILE A 64 1.20 -1.10 -5.32
CA ILE A 64 0.59 -1.35 -4.00
C ILE A 64 0.59 -2.84 -3.69
N TRP A 65 0.17 -3.69 -4.63
CA TRP A 65 0.19 -5.14 -4.43
C TRP A 65 1.61 -5.69 -4.28
N THR A 66 2.60 -5.13 -4.96
CA THR A 66 4.01 -5.50 -4.76
C THR A 66 4.47 -5.18 -3.33
N VAL A 67 4.11 -4.00 -2.80
CA VAL A 67 4.38 -3.62 -1.41
C VAL A 67 3.65 -4.55 -0.44
N ALA A 68 2.40 -4.93 -0.75
CA ALA A 68 1.61 -5.85 0.08
C ALA A 68 2.29 -7.21 0.23
N HIS A 69 2.70 -7.82 -0.88
CA HIS A 69 3.39 -9.11 -0.86
C HIS A 69 4.75 -9.02 -0.17
N ASN A 70 5.52 -7.97 -0.41
CA ASN A 70 6.80 -7.77 0.28
C ASN A 70 6.64 -7.58 1.78
N THR A 71 5.61 -6.84 2.22
CA THR A 71 5.36 -6.63 3.65
C THR A 71 4.95 -7.94 4.31
N LEU A 72 4.06 -8.71 3.68
CA LEU A 72 3.65 -10.03 4.16
C LEU A 72 4.84 -11.00 4.28
N SER A 73 5.75 -11.02 3.30
CA SER A 73 6.94 -11.90 3.39
C SER A 73 7.92 -11.51 4.51
N ASN A 74 7.78 -10.31 5.08
CA ASN A 74 8.61 -9.81 6.18
C ASN A 74 7.81 -9.66 7.49
N TYR A 75 6.61 -10.23 7.57
CA TYR A 75 5.70 -10.23 8.72
C TYR A 75 5.63 -11.63 9.32
#